data_AF-A0A409XRQ8-F1
#
_entry.id   AF-A0A409XRQ8-F1
#
_cell.length_a   1.000
_cell.length_b   1.000
_cell.length_c   1.000
_cell.angle_alpha   90.00
_cell.angle_beta   90.00
_cell.angle_gamma   90.00
#
_symmetry.space_group_name_H-M   'P 1'
#
loop_
_entity.id
_entity.type
_entity.pdbx_description
1 polymer ?
#
loop_
_entity_poly.entity_id
_entity_poly.type
_entity_poly.pdbx_seq_one_letter_code
_entity_poly.pdbx_strand_id
1 'polypeptide(L)'
;LRFGLALEHDKSEVFHFNRSHSKDNPPVDLGYTPYTSATPLKPKLYWQYLGFYFDRKLTFTEHVRYYSTKALSTVKAMKMLGSSTQVTYGFCLWYFAAARYKGALHHLSTMQCSAALWITGAFRTSPTGGVEALAGLPPINLLLRRLSERANYRFATLTLTHPVREFLSRFNCSTIVPHPSLSIQTMSEPEIFRTSGTLFESDTNVLALTETLLPMNPFSRPGVRLMDRFADQVHFNDCKISHGDADKELKQRTKHLDKLRDKISENIGTYYTGTDASLPLSGQYQAIVASILFSGRAERWRARHVAGKVTAPDVELYAIRSAIVNATSCDDCTDIFIFMDSMASACRAVDPSIHSGQGHSVAVCESLQTWFTHKDGQSITFVYVPS
;
A
#
# COMPACT_ATOMS: atom_id res chain seq x y z
N LEU A 1 -6.78 -48.24 -49.80
CA LEU A 1 -5.39 -47.89 -49.43
C LEU A 1 -4.47 -48.20 -50.62
N ARG A 2 -4.07 -47.18 -51.39
CA ARG A 2 -3.18 -47.32 -52.56
C ARG A 2 -1.78 -46.74 -52.30
N PHE A 3 -1.38 -46.60 -51.03
CA PHE A 3 -0.18 -45.85 -50.61
C PHE A 3 0.68 -46.53 -49.54
N GLY A 4 0.69 -47.87 -49.43
CA GLY A 4 1.75 -48.60 -48.69
C GLY A 4 1.92 -48.30 -47.19
N LEU A 5 1.01 -47.57 -46.56
CA LEU A 5 1.06 -47.27 -45.13
C LEU A 5 0.47 -48.45 -44.33
N ALA A 6 1.29 -49.09 -43.51
CA ALA A 6 0.85 -50.12 -42.55
C ALA A 6 0.39 -49.44 -41.24
N LEU A 7 -0.78 -49.81 -40.74
CA LEU A 7 -1.34 -49.31 -39.47
C LEU A 7 -0.72 -50.06 -38.29
N GLU A 8 -0.11 -49.33 -37.34
CA GLU A 8 0.36 -49.90 -36.07
C GLU A 8 -0.82 -50.26 -35.16
N HIS A 9 -0.80 -51.47 -34.58
CA HIS A 9 -1.92 -52.05 -33.83
C HIS A 9 -2.28 -51.27 -32.54
N ASP A 10 -1.28 -50.75 -31.83
CA ASP A 10 -1.52 -50.14 -30.50
C ASP A 10 -1.96 -48.67 -30.57
N LYS A 11 -1.87 -48.05 -31.75
CA LYS A 11 -2.24 -46.64 -31.98
C LYS A 11 -3.51 -46.48 -32.82
N SER A 12 -4.07 -47.59 -33.31
CA SER A 12 -5.25 -47.54 -34.17
C SER A 12 -6.52 -47.55 -33.31
N GLU A 13 -7.18 -46.39 -33.26
CA GLU A 13 -8.47 -46.22 -32.62
C GLU A 13 -9.57 -46.15 -33.68
N VAL A 14 -10.70 -46.82 -33.46
CA VAL A 14 -11.90 -46.66 -34.29
C VAL A 14 -12.97 -45.93 -33.51
N PHE A 15 -13.67 -45.05 -34.21
CA PHE A 15 -14.80 -44.33 -33.67
C PHE A 15 -15.88 -44.17 -34.74
N HIS A 16 -17.12 -44.48 -34.39
CA HIS A 16 -18.26 -44.33 -35.30
C HIS A 16 -19.03 -43.06 -34.98
N PHE A 17 -19.21 -42.18 -35.97
CA PHE A 17 -20.17 -41.09 -35.86
C PHE A 17 -21.54 -41.56 -36.33
N ASN A 18 -22.51 -41.62 -35.42
CA ASN A 18 -23.88 -42.02 -35.74
C ASN A 18 -24.87 -41.24 -34.88
N ARG A 19 -25.90 -40.68 -35.50
CA ARG A 19 -26.97 -39.92 -34.85
C ARG A 19 -28.15 -40.79 -34.41
N SER A 20 -28.17 -42.07 -34.79
CA SER A 20 -29.21 -43.03 -34.40
C SER A 20 -29.39 -43.10 -32.87
N HIS A 21 -30.60 -43.44 -32.45
CA HIS A 21 -30.92 -43.69 -31.04
C HIS A 21 -30.45 -45.06 -30.55
N SER A 22 -30.01 -45.95 -31.44
CA SER A 22 -29.43 -47.24 -31.06
C SER A 22 -28.09 -47.07 -30.34
N LYS A 23 -27.88 -47.88 -29.28
CA LYS A 23 -26.62 -47.96 -28.53
C LYS A 23 -25.59 -48.90 -29.19
N ASP A 24 -25.93 -49.56 -30.29
CA ASP A 24 -25.07 -50.54 -30.95
C ASP A 24 -23.82 -49.88 -31.51
N ASN A 25 -22.63 -50.31 -31.08
CA ASN A 25 -21.34 -49.81 -31.55
C ASN A 25 -20.50 -51.00 -32.04
N PRO A 26 -20.79 -51.52 -33.25
CA PRO A 26 -20.24 -52.79 -33.70
C PRO A 26 -18.72 -52.67 -33.95
N PRO A 27 -17.95 -53.73 -33.67
CA PRO A 27 -16.53 -53.74 -33.98
C PRO A 27 -16.31 -53.84 -35.49
N VAL A 28 -15.19 -53.29 -35.96
CA VAL A 28 -14.85 -53.25 -37.39
C VAL A 28 -13.77 -54.27 -37.69
N ASP A 29 -14.06 -55.16 -38.65
CA ASP A 29 -13.08 -56.03 -39.28
C ASP A 29 -12.51 -55.31 -40.51
N LEU A 30 -11.20 -55.14 -40.56
CA LEU A 30 -10.53 -54.45 -41.66
C LEU A 30 -10.06 -55.44 -42.75
N GLY A 31 -10.22 -56.75 -42.52
CA GLY A 31 -9.91 -57.79 -43.49
C GLY A 31 -8.41 -58.04 -43.69
N TYR A 32 -7.56 -57.45 -42.86
CA TYR A 32 -6.11 -57.67 -42.85
C TYR A 32 -5.59 -57.72 -41.41
N THR A 33 -4.54 -58.50 -41.18
CA THR A 33 -3.99 -58.70 -39.84
C THR A 33 -3.40 -57.39 -39.30
N PRO A 34 -3.57 -57.07 -38.01
CA PRO A 34 -4.17 -57.90 -36.95
C PRO A 34 -5.69 -57.74 -36.78
N TYR A 35 -6.36 -56.90 -37.57
CA TYR A 35 -7.81 -56.66 -37.49
C TYR A 35 -8.56 -57.52 -38.51
N THR A 36 -8.52 -58.83 -38.27
CA THR A 36 -9.29 -59.86 -38.98
C THR A 36 -10.50 -60.30 -38.15
N SER A 37 -11.42 -61.06 -38.74
CA SER A 37 -12.66 -61.53 -38.10
C SER A 37 -12.51 -62.17 -36.71
N ALA A 38 -11.35 -62.76 -36.39
CA ALA A 38 -11.03 -63.30 -35.07
C ALA A 38 -10.69 -62.23 -34.00
N THR A 39 -10.21 -61.04 -34.40
CA THR A 39 -9.74 -59.96 -33.52
C THR A 39 -10.18 -58.57 -34.06
N PRO A 40 -11.49 -58.27 -34.08
CA PRO A 40 -11.99 -57.04 -34.70
C PRO A 40 -11.76 -55.81 -33.81
N LEU A 41 -11.56 -54.66 -34.44
CA LEU A 41 -11.24 -53.40 -33.76
C LEU A 41 -12.49 -52.82 -33.08
N LYS A 42 -12.44 -52.69 -31.74
CA LYS A 42 -13.59 -52.20 -30.96
C LYS A 42 -13.61 -50.67 -30.90
N PRO A 43 -14.75 -50.04 -31.20
CA PRO A 43 -14.87 -48.58 -31.15
C PRO A 43 -14.90 -48.04 -29.72
N LYS A 44 -14.24 -46.89 -29.50
CA LYS A 44 -14.27 -46.17 -28.21
C LYS A 44 -15.61 -45.47 -27.98
N LEU A 45 -15.89 -45.11 -26.71
CA LEU A 45 -17.13 -44.39 -26.31
C LEU A 45 -17.05 -42.88 -26.55
N TYR A 46 -15.86 -42.30 -26.38
CA TYR A 46 -15.52 -40.93 -26.76
C TYR A 46 -14.11 -40.92 -27.36
N TRP A 47 -13.85 -39.99 -28.26
CA TRP A 47 -12.56 -39.89 -28.97
C TRP A 47 -11.88 -38.56 -28.67
N GLN A 48 -10.59 -38.60 -28.33
CA GLN A 48 -9.81 -37.39 -28.08
C GLN A 48 -8.95 -37.07 -29.30
N TYR A 49 -9.19 -35.91 -29.90
CA TYR A 49 -8.38 -35.43 -31.03
C TYR A 49 -8.04 -33.96 -30.85
N LEU A 50 -6.74 -33.63 -30.92
CA LEU A 50 -6.22 -32.27 -30.78
C LEU A 50 -6.70 -31.52 -29.51
N GLY A 51 -6.97 -32.24 -28.42
CA GLY A 51 -7.46 -31.67 -27.15
C GLY A 51 -8.99 -31.52 -27.05
N PHE A 52 -9.74 -31.91 -28.08
CA PHE A 52 -11.20 -31.97 -28.07
C PHE A 52 -11.69 -33.40 -27.81
N TYR A 53 -12.81 -33.51 -27.10
CA TYR A 53 -13.47 -34.79 -26.85
C TYR A 53 -14.72 -34.88 -27.72
N PHE A 54 -14.81 -35.91 -28.53
CA PHE A 54 -15.91 -36.12 -29.46
C PHE A 54 -16.76 -37.30 -29.01
N ASP A 55 -18.07 -37.06 -28.94
CA ASP A 55 -19.06 -38.09 -28.70
C ASP A 55 -19.58 -38.67 -30.01
N ARG A 56 -20.17 -39.86 -29.94
CA ARG A 56 -20.73 -40.58 -31.09
C ARG A 56 -21.69 -39.74 -31.93
N LYS A 57 -22.50 -38.90 -31.27
CA LYS A 57 -23.50 -38.03 -31.89
C LYS A 57 -22.96 -36.63 -32.24
N LEU A 58 -21.67 -36.38 -31.99
CA LEU A 58 -21.03 -35.06 -32.09
C LEU A 58 -21.75 -33.99 -31.27
N THR A 59 -22.30 -34.36 -30.12
CA THR A 59 -22.99 -33.44 -29.19
C THR A 59 -22.04 -32.75 -28.21
N PHE A 60 -20.75 -33.13 -28.22
CA PHE A 60 -19.68 -32.57 -27.37
C PHE A 60 -19.99 -32.58 -25.87
N THR A 61 -20.87 -33.47 -25.43
CA THR A 61 -21.34 -33.59 -24.06
C THR A 61 -20.21 -34.01 -23.11
N GLU A 62 -19.35 -34.96 -23.51
CA GLU A 62 -18.20 -35.35 -22.68
C GLU A 62 -17.09 -34.28 -22.68
N HIS A 63 -16.92 -33.54 -23.78
CA HIS A 63 -16.04 -32.36 -23.80
C HIS A 63 -16.52 -31.29 -22.82
N VAL A 64 -17.81 -30.97 -22.87
CA VAL A 64 -18.44 -30.02 -21.95
C VAL A 64 -18.32 -30.52 -20.52
N ARG A 65 -18.54 -31.80 -20.24
CA ARG A 65 -18.43 -32.37 -18.89
C ARG A 65 -17.00 -32.27 -18.35
N TYR A 66 -16.01 -32.69 -19.12
CA TYR A 66 -14.61 -32.65 -18.74
C TYR A 66 -14.14 -31.23 -18.42
N TYR A 67 -14.38 -30.28 -19.32
CA TYR A 67 -13.99 -28.88 -19.12
C TYR A 67 -14.85 -28.17 -18.07
N SER A 68 -16.10 -28.58 -17.85
CA SER A 68 -16.94 -28.05 -16.77
C SER A 68 -16.46 -28.50 -15.40
N THR A 69 -16.04 -29.77 -15.24
CA THR A 69 -15.44 -30.26 -14.00
C THR A 69 -14.10 -29.60 -13.73
N LYS A 70 -13.28 -29.40 -14.78
CA LYS A 70 -12.02 -28.65 -14.69
C LYS A 70 -12.24 -27.18 -14.35
N ALA A 71 -13.24 -26.52 -14.97
CA ALA A 71 -13.60 -25.14 -14.66
C ALA A 71 -14.13 -25.00 -13.22
N LEU A 72 -14.93 -25.93 -12.72
CA LEU A 72 -15.43 -25.91 -11.35
C LEU A 72 -14.33 -26.13 -10.31
N SER A 73 -13.34 -26.98 -10.59
CA SER A 73 -12.17 -27.11 -9.72
C SER A 73 -11.31 -25.84 -9.73
N THR A 74 -11.21 -25.13 -10.87
CA THR A 74 -10.52 -23.83 -10.95
C THR A 74 -11.31 -22.68 -10.30
N VAL A 75 -12.64 -22.62 -10.46
CA VAL A 75 -13.48 -21.60 -9.82
C VAL A 75 -13.47 -21.75 -8.29
N LYS A 76 -13.43 -22.99 -7.77
CA LYS A 76 -13.20 -23.23 -6.33
C LYS A 76 -11.81 -22.76 -5.89
N ALA A 77 -10.78 -22.93 -6.73
CA ALA A 77 -9.44 -22.41 -6.46
C ALA A 77 -9.35 -20.87 -6.58
N MET A 78 -10.14 -20.22 -7.45
CA MET A 78 -10.15 -18.76 -7.63
C MET A 78 -10.98 -18.01 -6.59
N LYS A 79 -11.95 -18.67 -5.94
CA LYS A 79 -12.64 -18.12 -4.76
C LYS A 79 -11.69 -17.96 -3.55
N MET A 80 -10.47 -18.49 -3.67
CA MET A 80 -9.42 -18.57 -2.66
C MET A 80 -8.21 -17.66 -2.99
N LEU A 81 -8.23 -16.90 -4.09
CA LEU A 81 -7.33 -15.76 -4.34
C LEU A 81 -8.14 -14.46 -4.09
N GLY A 82 -8.02 -13.71 -3.01
CA GLY A 82 -6.81 -13.39 -2.24
C GLY A 82 -6.37 -11.92 -2.42
N SER A 83 -7.09 -11.09 -3.21
CA SER A 83 -6.87 -9.63 -3.20
C SER A 83 -8.18 -8.88 -3.02
N SER A 84 -8.32 -8.17 -1.90
CA SER A 84 -9.45 -7.29 -1.58
C SER A 84 -9.59 -6.12 -2.54
N THR A 85 -8.57 -5.86 -3.37
CA THR A 85 -8.46 -4.72 -4.28
C THR A 85 -9.41 -4.82 -5.48
N GLN A 86 -9.71 -6.01 -5.99
CA GLN A 86 -10.66 -6.18 -7.11
C GLN A 86 -12.11 -6.08 -6.65
N VAL A 87 -12.43 -6.58 -5.45
CA VAL A 87 -13.81 -6.57 -4.93
C VAL A 87 -14.23 -5.16 -4.48
N THR A 88 -13.29 -4.38 -3.96
CA THR A 88 -13.54 -2.98 -3.57
C THR A 88 -13.37 -2.00 -4.73
N TYR A 89 -13.09 -2.50 -5.93
CA TYR A 89 -13.00 -1.68 -7.14
C TYR A 89 -14.36 -1.02 -7.43
N GLY A 90 -14.34 0.27 -7.74
CA GLY A 90 -15.56 1.04 -7.99
C GLY A 90 -16.37 1.39 -6.74
N PHE A 91 -15.85 1.18 -5.52
CA PHE A 91 -16.56 1.60 -4.29
C PHE A 91 -16.96 3.08 -4.33
N CYS A 92 -16.17 3.94 -4.99
CA CYS A 92 -16.47 5.36 -5.16
C CYS A 92 -17.82 5.64 -5.87
N LEU A 93 -18.40 4.67 -6.57
CA LEU A 93 -19.68 4.84 -7.27
C LEU A 93 -20.90 4.65 -6.38
N TRP A 94 -20.75 3.95 -5.24
CA TRP A 94 -21.89 3.53 -4.41
C TRP A 94 -21.68 3.73 -2.91
N TYR A 95 -20.45 4.01 -2.47
CA TYR A 95 -20.11 4.28 -1.07
C TYR A 95 -19.89 5.77 -0.85
N PHE A 96 -20.98 6.47 -0.55
CA PHE A 96 -21.00 7.88 -0.16
C PHE A 96 -22.17 8.16 0.80
N ALA A 97 -22.11 9.28 1.53
CA ALA A 97 -23.03 9.57 2.65
C ALA A 97 -24.53 9.48 2.29
N ALA A 98 -24.93 9.97 1.12
CA ALA A 98 -26.31 9.95 0.65
C ALA A 98 -26.74 8.60 0.01
N ALA A 99 -25.82 7.65 -0.17
CA ALA A 99 -26.09 6.38 -0.83
C ALA A 99 -26.76 5.35 0.09
N ARG A 100 -27.64 4.52 -0.47
CA ARG A 100 -28.19 3.34 0.22
C ARG A 100 -27.26 2.14 0.07
N TYR A 101 -26.18 2.07 0.84
CA TYR A 101 -25.15 1.03 0.70
C TYR A 101 -25.28 -0.17 1.66
N LYS A 102 -26.29 -0.21 2.54
CA LYS A 102 -26.44 -1.28 3.55
C LYS A 102 -26.47 -2.69 2.96
N GLY A 103 -27.20 -2.89 1.84
CA GLY A 103 -27.27 -4.19 1.16
C GLY A 103 -25.94 -4.61 0.54
N ALA A 104 -25.26 -3.69 -0.16
CA ALA A 104 -23.94 -3.94 -0.73
C ALA A 104 -22.91 -4.29 0.36
N LEU A 105 -22.93 -3.55 1.47
CA LEU A 105 -22.05 -3.79 2.62
C LEU A 105 -22.32 -5.16 3.27
N HIS A 106 -23.57 -5.59 3.36
CA HIS A 106 -23.92 -6.92 3.84
C HIS A 106 -23.31 -8.01 2.96
N HIS A 107 -23.49 -7.94 1.63
CA HIS A 107 -22.90 -8.91 0.71
C HIS A 107 -21.38 -8.97 0.79
N LEU A 108 -20.72 -7.82 0.90
CA LEU A 108 -19.26 -7.76 1.04
C LEU A 108 -18.80 -8.32 2.39
N SER A 109 -19.53 -8.08 3.47
CA SER A 109 -19.24 -8.65 4.79
C SER A 109 -19.42 -10.17 4.78
N THR A 110 -20.47 -10.70 4.16
CA THR A 110 -20.66 -12.16 4.01
C THR A 110 -19.56 -12.78 3.16
N MET A 111 -19.14 -12.11 2.08
CA MET A 111 -18.03 -12.55 1.24
C MET A 111 -16.71 -12.54 2.02
N GLN A 112 -16.40 -11.46 2.73
CA GLN A 112 -15.19 -11.33 3.54
C GLN A 112 -15.17 -12.35 4.66
N CYS A 113 -16.29 -12.58 5.36
CA CYS A 113 -16.42 -13.63 6.36
C CYS A 113 -16.18 -15.02 5.75
N SER A 114 -16.74 -15.31 4.58
CA SER A 114 -16.49 -16.58 3.88
C SER A 114 -15.01 -16.76 3.51
N ALA A 115 -14.36 -15.68 3.06
CA ALA A 115 -12.93 -15.68 2.77
C ALA A 115 -12.08 -15.82 4.05
N ALA A 116 -12.44 -15.13 5.13
CA ALA A 116 -11.76 -15.17 6.42
C ALA A 116 -11.87 -16.57 7.05
N LEU A 117 -13.06 -17.18 7.02
CA LEU A 117 -13.28 -18.57 7.42
C LEU A 117 -12.42 -19.53 6.60
N TRP A 118 -12.27 -19.26 5.30
CA TRP A 118 -11.43 -20.07 4.44
C TRP A 118 -9.93 -19.90 4.75
N ILE A 119 -9.46 -18.67 4.94
CA ILE A 119 -8.07 -18.34 5.30
C ILE A 119 -7.69 -18.95 6.66
N THR A 120 -8.58 -18.84 7.64
CA THR A 120 -8.33 -19.27 9.03
C THR A 120 -8.64 -20.76 9.26
N GLY A 121 -9.41 -21.40 8.38
CA GLY A 121 -9.94 -22.74 8.60
C GLY A 121 -10.93 -22.85 9.76
N ALA A 122 -11.48 -21.72 10.23
CA ALA A 122 -12.39 -21.68 11.38
C ALA A 122 -13.76 -22.31 11.06
N PHE A 123 -14.48 -22.72 12.12
CA PHE A 123 -15.81 -23.30 11.96
C PHE A 123 -16.80 -22.30 11.35
N ARG A 124 -17.79 -22.80 10.61
CA ARG A 124 -18.84 -21.95 10.00
C ARG A 124 -19.60 -21.09 11.01
N THR A 125 -19.64 -21.50 12.29
CA THR A 125 -20.31 -20.80 13.39
C THR A 125 -19.39 -19.84 14.14
N SER A 126 -18.11 -19.73 13.74
CA SER A 126 -17.16 -18.84 14.40
C SER A 126 -17.57 -17.35 14.23
N PRO A 127 -17.39 -16.51 15.27
CA PRO A 127 -17.73 -15.10 15.19
C PRO A 127 -16.95 -14.37 14.09
N THR A 128 -17.66 -13.64 13.21
CA THR A 128 -17.07 -12.91 12.07
C THR A 128 -15.91 -12.00 12.48
N GLY A 129 -16.08 -11.17 13.50
CA GLY A 129 -15.03 -10.24 13.92
C GLY A 129 -13.76 -10.96 14.42
N GLY A 130 -13.92 -12.13 15.05
CA GLY A 130 -12.78 -12.94 15.50
C GLY A 130 -12.03 -13.57 14.33
N VAL A 131 -12.75 -14.14 13.35
CA VAL A 131 -12.11 -14.76 12.17
C VAL A 131 -11.48 -13.74 11.24
N GLU A 132 -12.06 -12.55 11.12
CA GLU A 132 -11.46 -11.44 10.37
C GLU A 132 -10.15 -10.97 11.03
N ALA A 133 -10.16 -10.78 12.37
CA ALA A 133 -8.96 -10.40 13.11
C ALA A 133 -7.85 -11.45 13.00
N LEU A 134 -8.18 -12.74 13.14
CA LEU A 134 -7.23 -13.84 12.96
C LEU A 134 -6.70 -13.94 11.53
N ALA A 135 -7.52 -13.63 10.53
CA ALA A 135 -7.12 -13.58 9.13
C ALA A 135 -6.28 -12.32 8.78
N GLY A 136 -6.09 -11.40 9.72
CA GLY A 136 -5.43 -10.11 9.46
C GLY A 136 -6.27 -9.18 8.56
N LEU A 137 -7.57 -9.39 8.48
CA LEU A 137 -8.49 -8.61 7.64
C LEU A 137 -9.21 -7.55 8.48
N PRO A 138 -9.13 -6.26 8.11
CA PRO A 138 -9.96 -5.25 8.75
C PRO A 138 -11.45 -5.47 8.40
N PRO A 139 -12.39 -5.22 9.33
CA PRO A 139 -13.82 -5.23 9.02
C PRO A 139 -14.13 -4.41 7.78
N ILE A 140 -14.98 -4.93 6.88
CA ILE A 140 -15.18 -4.36 5.55
C ILE A 140 -15.63 -2.88 5.57
N ASN A 141 -16.45 -2.51 6.56
CA ASN A 141 -16.90 -1.13 6.75
C ASN A 141 -15.73 -0.19 7.09
N LEU A 142 -14.78 -0.65 7.91
CA LEU A 142 -13.57 0.11 8.24
C LEU A 142 -12.60 0.17 7.05
N LEU A 143 -12.53 -0.89 6.24
CA LEU A 143 -11.75 -0.88 5.00
C LEU A 143 -12.30 0.16 4.02
N LEU A 144 -13.61 0.17 3.76
CA LEU A 144 -14.25 1.13 2.86
C LEU A 144 -14.09 2.57 3.34
N ARG A 145 -14.23 2.80 4.65
CA ARG A 145 -13.96 4.11 5.26
C ARG A 145 -12.50 4.55 5.07
N ARG A 146 -11.55 3.65 5.29
CA ARG A 146 -10.12 3.94 5.03
C ARG A 146 -9.88 4.28 3.55
N LEU A 147 -10.56 3.58 2.64
CA LEU A 147 -10.46 3.86 1.20
C LEU A 147 -11.09 5.21 0.83
N SER A 148 -12.22 5.60 1.44
CA SER A 148 -12.83 6.91 1.20
C SER A 148 -11.97 8.04 1.75
N GLU A 149 -11.42 7.90 2.96
CA GLU A 149 -10.47 8.85 3.53
C GLU A 149 -9.23 9.01 2.62
N ARG A 150 -8.65 7.90 2.14
CA ARG A 150 -7.55 7.94 1.16
C ARG A 150 -7.93 8.63 -0.15
N ALA A 151 -9.18 8.48 -0.61
CA ALA A 151 -9.66 9.18 -1.79
C ALA A 151 -9.64 10.71 -1.56
N ASN A 152 -10.11 11.17 -0.39
CA ASN A 152 -10.07 12.60 -0.03
C ASN A 152 -8.63 13.15 -0.06
N TYR A 153 -7.65 12.42 0.50
CA TYR A 153 -6.24 12.82 0.42
C TYR A 153 -5.69 12.84 -1.01
N ARG A 154 -6.14 11.95 -1.90
CA ARG A 154 -5.78 12.02 -3.32
C ARG A 154 -6.33 13.28 -3.99
N PHE A 155 -7.56 13.68 -3.65
CA PHE A 155 -8.13 14.95 -4.13
C PHE A 155 -7.33 16.15 -3.61
N ALA A 156 -6.97 16.15 -2.33
CA ALA A 156 -6.17 17.22 -1.73
C ALA A 156 -4.77 17.35 -2.36
N THR A 157 -4.17 16.24 -2.78
CA THR A 157 -2.82 16.20 -3.37
C THR A 157 -2.80 16.34 -4.90
N LEU A 158 -3.96 16.53 -5.55
CA LEU A 158 -4.00 16.82 -6.99
C LEU A 158 -3.18 18.07 -7.32
N THR A 159 -2.50 18.08 -8.46
CA THR A 159 -1.83 19.28 -8.95
C THR A 159 -2.83 20.40 -9.20
N LEU A 160 -2.39 21.66 -9.09
CA LEU A 160 -3.25 22.83 -9.33
C LEU A 160 -3.78 22.90 -10.77
N THR A 161 -3.18 22.16 -11.70
CA THR A 161 -3.57 22.08 -13.12
C THR A 161 -4.34 20.80 -13.45
N HIS A 162 -4.70 20.00 -12.45
CA HIS A 162 -5.35 18.72 -12.69
C HIS A 162 -6.78 18.91 -13.22
N PRO A 163 -7.18 18.28 -14.35
CA PRO A 163 -8.51 18.49 -14.94
C PRO A 163 -9.68 18.22 -14.00
N VAL A 164 -9.52 17.28 -13.05
CA VAL A 164 -10.59 16.98 -12.07
C VAL A 164 -10.90 18.18 -11.16
N ARG A 165 -9.96 19.11 -10.96
CA ARG A 165 -10.21 20.34 -10.19
C ARG A 165 -11.20 21.28 -10.89
N GLU A 166 -11.39 21.16 -12.21
CA GLU A 166 -12.42 21.92 -12.95
C GLU A 166 -13.84 21.61 -12.48
N PHE A 167 -14.05 20.42 -11.92
CA PHE A 167 -15.36 19.97 -11.44
C PHE A 167 -15.61 20.33 -9.97
N LEU A 168 -14.59 20.76 -9.23
CA LEU A 168 -14.67 21.01 -7.79
C LEU A 168 -15.27 22.38 -7.46
N SER A 169 -15.59 22.61 -6.18
CA SER A 169 -16.09 23.92 -5.73
C SER A 169 -15.00 24.99 -5.82
N ARG A 170 -15.40 26.26 -5.71
CA ARG A 170 -14.49 27.43 -5.78
C ARG A 170 -13.30 27.34 -4.84
N PHE A 171 -13.46 26.70 -3.67
CA PHE A 171 -12.39 26.54 -2.69
C PHE A 171 -11.30 25.56 -3.16
N ASN A 172 -11.67 24.60 -4.01
CA ASN A 172 -10.80 23.50 -4.44
C ASN A 172 -10.41 23.56 -5.93
N CYS A 173 -11.13 24.33 -6.76
CA CYS A 173 -10.84 24.46 -8.20
C CYS A 173 -9.55 25.24 -8.51
N SER A 174 -9.01 25.96 -7.51
CA SER A 174 -7.78 26.76 -7.61
C SER A 174 -7.83 27.79 -8.75
N THR A 175 -6.79 27.89 -9.58
CA THR A 175 -6.68 28.88 -10.67
C THR A 175 -7.27 28.43 -12.00
N ILE A 176 -7.85 27.22 -12.08
CA ILE A 176 -8.42 26.69 -13.33
C ILE A 176 -9.83 27.26 -13.54
N VAL A 177 -10.15 27.56 -14.81
CA VAL A 177 -11.51 27.93 -15.22
C VAL A 177 -12.44 26.74 -14.96
N PRO A 178 -13.50 26.90 -14.14
CA PRO A 178 -14.44 25.82 -13.87
C PRO A 178 -15.10 25.31 -15.14
N HIS A 179 -15.40 24.01 -15.19
CA HIS A 179 -16.14 23.44 -16.31
C HIS A 179 -17.55 24.07 -16.38
N PRO A 180 -17.99 24.62 -17.53
CA PRO A 180 -19.15 25.49 -17.62
C PRO A 180 -20.48 24.84 -17.24
N SER A 181 -20.60 23.51 -17.33
CA SER A 181 -21.84 22.77 -17.07
C SER A 181 -21.72 21.61 -16.08
N LEU A 182 -20.50 21.27 -15.64
CA LEU A 182 -20.25 20.09 -14.81
C LEU A 182 -19.50 20.43 -13.52
N SER A 183 -19.14 21.70 -13.34
CA SER A 183 -18.54 22.15 -12.09
C SER A 183 -19.59 22.25 -11.00
N ILE A 184 -19.25 21.79 -9.79
CA ILE A 184 -20.05 22.04 -8.58
C ILE A 184 -20.33 23.54 -8.44
N GLN A 185 -19.39 24.40 -8.84
CA GLN A 185 -19.56 25.85 -8.79
C GLN A 185 -20.68 26.38 -9.69
N THR A 186 -20.93 25.72 -10.83
CA THR A 186 -21.94 26.16 -11.82
C THR A 186 -23.32 25.58 -11.54
N MET A 187 -23.43 24.62 -10.62
CA MET A 187 -24.70 23.98 -10.27
C MET A 187 -25.49 24.82 -9.26
N SER A 188 -26.81 24.81 -9.40
CA SER A 188 -27.73 25.36 -8.40
C SER A 188 -27.79 24.48 -7.15
N GLU A 189 -28.14 25.03 -5.98
CA GLU A 189 -28.29 24.23 -4.75
C GLU A 189 -29.18 22.98 -4.93
N PRO A 190 -30.36 23.05 -5.59
CA PRO A 190 -31.18 21.88 -5.83
C PRO A 190 -30.50 20.81 -6.70
N GLU A 191 -29.67 21.22 -7.66
CA GLU A 191 -28.89 20.31 -8.49
C GLU A 191 -27.77 19.66 -7.70
N ILE A 192 -27.08 20.39 -6.82
CA ILE A 192 -26.08 19.84 -5.89
C ILE A 192 -26.73 18.82 -4.95
N PHE A 193 -27.89 19.14 -4.38
CA PHE A 193 -28.62 18.20 -3.51
C PHE A 193 -29.09 16.94 -4.26
N ARG A 194 -29.49 17.06 -5.53
CA ARG A 194 -29.88 15.91 -6.38
C ARG A 194 -28.69 15.12 -6.89
N THR A 195 -27.55 15.78 -7.10
CA THR A 195 -26.32 15.19 -7.63
C THR A 195 -25.42 14.81 -6.47
N SER A 196 -25.65 13.63 -5.90
CA SER A 196 -24.80 13.09 -4.84
C SER A 196 -23.72 12.16 -5.41
N GLY A 197 -22.54 12.15 -4.80
CA GLY A 197 -21.48 11.21 -5.17
C GLY A 197 -20.22 11.43 -4.36
N THR A 198 -19.24 10.55 -4.55
CA THR A 198 -17.96 10.65 -3.84
C THR A 198 -17.17 11.90 -4.18
N LEU A 199 -17.33 12.46 -5.39
CA LEU A 199 -16.68 13.72 -5.75
C LEU A 199 -17.18 14.89 -4.89
N PHE A 200 -18.49 14.98 -4.65
CA PHE A 200 -19.10 16.01 -3.77
C PHE A 200 -18.70 15.80 -2.30
N GLU A 201 -18.69 14.55 -1.84
CA GLU A 201 -18.27 14.21 -0.49
C GLU A 201 -16.79 14.51 -0.28
N SER A 202 -15.92 14.18 -1.25
CA SER A 202 -14.50 14.52 -1.21
C SER A 202 -14.27 16.03 -1.28
N ASP A 203 -15.00 16.78 -2.11
CA ASP A 203 -14.91 18.24 -2.17
C ASP A 203 -15.18 18.88 -0.80
N THR A 204 -16.21 18.38 -0.09
CA THR A 204 -16.54 18.83 1.27
C THR A 204 -15.48 18.38 2.28
N ASN A 205 -15.07 17.11 2.21
CA ASN A 205 -14.18 16.49 3.20
C ASN A 205 -12.73 16.98 3.09
N VAL A 206 -12.29 17.43 1.91
CA VAL A 206 -10.94 18.00 1.72
C VAL A 206 -10.73 19.20 2.66
N LEU A 207 -11.77 20.00 2.89
CA LEU A 207 -11.71 21.14 3.81
C LEU A 207 -11.62 20.72 5.29
N ALA A 208 -12.05 19.50 5.61
CA ALA A 208 -11.99 18.94 6.96
C ALA A 208 -10.68 18.19 7.25
N LEU A 209 -9.77 18.08 6.26
CA LEU A 209 -8.47 17.44 6.47
C LEU A 209 -7.62 18.29 7.41
N THR A 210 -7.06 17.65 8.44
CA THR A 210 -6.21 18.31 9.43
C THR A 210 -4.78 18.48 8.96
N GLU A 211 -4.32 17.64 8.03
CA GLU A 211 -2.98 17.68 7.50
C GLU A 211 -2.86 18.69 6.36
N THR A 212 -1.88 19.58 6.46
CA THR A 212 -1.49 20.45 5.34
C THR A 212 -0.45 19.72 4.50
N LEU A 213 -0.83 19.30 3.29
CA LEU A 213 0.06 18.65 2.32
C LEU A 213 0.43 19.63 1.21
N LEU A 214 1.70 19.64 0.85
CA LEU A 214 2.28 20.46 -0.21
C LEU A 214 2.73 19.54 -1.36
N PRO A 215 1.81 19.14 -2.27
CA PRO A 215 2.12 18.16 -3.32
C PRO A 215 3.17 18.67 -4.33
N MET A 216 3.23 19.99 -4.53
CA MET A 216 4.15 20.65 -5.47
C MET A 216 5.20 21.51 -4.76
N ASN A 217 5.59 21.10 -3.55
CA ASN A 217 6.61 21.79 -2.77
C ASN A 217 7.94 21.92 -3.58
N PRO A 218 8.54 23.11 -3.69
CA PRO A 218 9.81 23.30 -4.38
C PRO A 218 10.93 22.38 -3.91
N PHE A 219 11.01 22.10 -2.59
CA PHE A 219 12.04 21.21 -2.03
C PHE A 219 11.88 19.74 -2.42
N SER A 220 10.71 19.32 -2.93
CA SER A 220 10.46 17.94 -3.35
C SER A 220 10.87 17.67 -4.81
N ARG A 221 11.26 18.72 -5.56
CA ARG A 221 11.67 18.61 -6.96
C ARG A 221 13.04 17.94 -7.09
N PRO A 222 13.19 16.90 -7.93
CA PRO A 222 14.50 16.30 -8.20
C PRO A 222 15.54 17.35 -8.64
N GLY A 223 16.76 17.23 -8.13
CA GLY A 223 17.87 18.18 -8.32
C GLY A 223 17.83 19.39 -7.38
N VAL A 224 16.74 19.57 -6.64
CA VAL A 224 16.57 20.65 -5.65
C VAL A 224 16.45 20.11 -4.22
N ARG A 225 16.25 18.80 -4.06
CA ARG A 225 16.11 18.18 -2.72
C ARG A 225 17.38 18.40 -1.91
N LEU A 226 17.23 18.48 -0.59
CA LEU A 226 18.35 18.61 0.34
C LEU A 226 19.41 17.53 0.07
N MET A 227 18.96 16.27 -0.03
CA MET A 227 19.84 15.13 -0.30
C MET A 227 20.41 15.09 -1.73
N ASP A 228 19.85 15.84 -2.70
CA ASP A 228 20.44 15.94 -4.03
C ASP A 228 21.64 16.91 -4.06
N ARG A 229 21.62 17.91 -3.17
CA ARG A 229 22.60 19.03 -3.15
C ARG A 229 23.64 18.93 -2.05
N PHE A 230 23.28 18.36 -0.91
CA PHE A 230 24.07 18.36 0.33
C PHE A 230 24.22 16.96 0.92
N ALA A 231 24.24 15.93 0.06
CA ALA A 231 24.38 14.54 0.49
C ALA A 231 25.65 14.29 1.33
N ASP A 232 26.70 15.05 1.04
CA ASP A 232 28.00 15.03 1.71
C ASP A 232 27.98 15.68 3.09
N GLN A 233 27.00 16.53 3.40
CA GLN A 233 26.87 17.24 4.67
C GLN A 233 25.84 16.57 5.62
N VAL A 234 25.09 15.58 5.13
CA VAL A 234 24.09 14.85 5.91
C VAL A 234 24.55 13.42 6.15
N HIS A 235 24.74 13.06 7.41
CA HIS A 235 25.27 11.75 7.81
C HIS A 235 24.28 10.97 8.68
N PHE A 236 24.26 9.65 8.50
CA PHE A 236 23.45 8.73 9.29
C PHE A 236 24.36 7.71 9.98
N ASN A 237 24.49 7.82 11.29
CA ASN A 237 25.18 6.86 12.14
C ASN A 237 24.16 5.86 12.69
N ASP A 238 23.77 4.92 11.83
CA ASP A 238 22.88 3.81 12.15
C ASP A 238 23.62 2.63 12.82
N CYS A 239 22.90 1.81 13.58
CA CYS A 239 23.42 0.59 14.17
C CYS A 239 22.40 -0.54 14.02
N LYS A 240 22.68 -1.47 13.11
CA LYS A 240 21.88 -2.69 12.95
C LYS A 240 22.29 -3.69 14.03
N ILE A 241 21.44 -3.85 15.03
CA ILE A 241 21.63 -4.86 16.08
C ILE A 241 21.10 -6.21 15.54
N SER A 242 21.96 -7.22 15.50
CA SER A 242 21.62 -8.57 15.09
C SER A 242 20.94 -9.34 16.24
N HIS A 243 19.99 -10.22 15.90
CA HIS A 243 19.24 -11.01 16.90
C HIS A 243 20.11 -12.03 17.68
N GLY A 244 21.33 -12.32 17.24
CA GLY A 244 22.16 -13.39 17.79
C GLY A 244 23.02 -12.99 19.00
N ASP A 245 23.39 -11.71 19.15
CA ASP A 245 24.29 -11.24 20.22
C ASP A 245 23.95 -9.78 20.65
N ALA A 246 22.66 -9.51 20.78
CA ALA A 246 22.12 -8.15 21.01
C ALA A 246 22.72 -7.45 22.25
N ASP A 247 22.96 -8.18 23.34
CA ASP A 247 23.51 -7.62 24.58
C ASP A 247 24.95 -7.10 24.42
N LYS A 248 25.77 -7.82 23.65
CA LYS A 248 27.16 -7.43 23.40
C LYS A 248 27.22 -6.26 22.43
N GLU A 249 26.41 -6.31 21.37
CA GLU A 249 26.28 -5.24 20.40
C GLU A 249 25.75 -3.95 21.05
N LEU A 250 24.77 -4.06 21.95
CA LEU A 250 24.26 -2.93 22.73
C LEU A 250 25.36 -2.32 23.61
N LYS A 251 26.11 -3.14 24.36
CA LYS A 251 27.25 -2.67 25.17
C LYS A 251 28.33 -1.99 24.31
N GLN A 252 28.60 -2.51 23.12
CA GLN A 252 29.53 -1.89 22.18
C GLN A 252 28.99 -0.55 21.67
N ARG A 253 27.70 -0.48 21.33
CA ARG A 253 27.03 0.75 20.91
C ARG A 253 27.07 1.80 22.00
N THR A 254 26.74 1.46 23.25
CA THR A 254 26.83 2.38 24.39
C THR A 254 28.25 2.95 24.53
N LYS A 255 29.28 2.10 24.51
CA LYS A 255 30.69 2.55 24.57
C LYS A 255 31.06 3.47 23.40
N HIS A 256 30.53 3.22 22.21
CA HIS A 256 30.74 4.08 21.04
C HIS A 256 30.06 5.45 21.23
N LEU A 257 28.82 5.45 21.70
CA LEU A 257 28.04 6.67 21.95
C LEU A 257 28.66 7.53 23.05
N ASP A 258 29.16 6.94 24.13
CA ASP A 258 29.87 7.67 25.19
C ASP A 258 31.12 8.36 24.63
N LYS A 259 31.95 7.63 23.87
CA LYS A 259 33.13 8.21 23.21
C LYS A 259 32.77 9.30 22.22
N LEU A 260 31.69 9.12 21.46
CA LEU A 260 31.19 10.10 20.50
C LEU A 260 30.76 11.37 21.23
N ARG A 261 29.98 11.25 22.30
CA ARG A 261 29.52 12.37 23.13
C ARG A 261 30.71 13.13 23.72
N ASP A 262 31.69 12.42 24.27
CA ASP A 262 32.85 13.05 24.89
C ASP A 262 33.64 13.86 23.85
N LYS A 263 33.89 13.28 22.66
CA LYS A 263 34.53 13.97 21.53
C LYS A 263 33.74 15.19 21.07
N ILE A 264 32.43 15.07 20.93
CA ILE A 264 31.55 16.18 20.54
C ILE A 264 31.60 17.31 21.57
N SER A 265 31.59 16.97 22.86
CA SER A 265 31.58 17.95 23.96
C SER A 265 32.86 18.77 24.08
N GLU A 266 33.95 18.34 23.44
CA GLU A 266 35.24 19.05 23.41
C GLU A 266 35.36 20.00 22.21
N ASN A 267 34.57 19.80 21.16
CA ASN A 267 34.62 20.60 19.94
C ASN A 267 33.80 21.89 20.08
N ILE A 268 34.46 23.01 19.86
CA ILE A 268 33.82 24.34 19.79
C ILE A 268 33.03 24.43 18.48
N GLY A 269 31.82 24.98 18.54
CA GLY A 269 30.92 25.11 17.38
C GLY A 269 30.09 23.86 17.10
N THR A 270 30.35 22.74 17.78
CA THR A 270 29.49 21.55 17.70
C THR A 270 28.35 21.63 18.70
N TYR A 271 27.13 21.42 18.20
CA TYR A 271 25.91 21.34 18.96
C TYR A 271 25.37 19.92 18.89
N TYR A 272 24.85 19.42 20.00
CA TYR A 272 24.21 18.12 20.02
C TYR A 272 22.91 18.13 20.79
N THR A 273 21.99 17.29 20.36
CA THR A 273 20.63 17.30 20.85
C THR A 273 20.14 15.89 21.12
N GLY A 274 19.44 15.72 22.23
CA GLY A 274 18.58 14.56 22.47
C GLY A 274 17.16 14.91 22.08
N THR A 275 16.53 14.07 21.26
CA THR A 275 15.12 14.18 20.90
C THR A 275 14.37 12.98 21.41
N ASP A 276 13.19 13.21 21.97
CA ASP A 276 12.29 12.14 22.40
C ASP A 276 10.84 12.63 22.32
N ALA A 277 9.93 11.69 22.17
CA ALA A 277 8.51 11.95 22.13
C ALA A 277 7.71 10.92 22.92
N SER A 278 6.66 11.40 23.57
CA SER A 278 5.73 10.54 24.29
C SER A 278 4.35 10.58 23.61
N LEU A 279 3.87 9.39 23.25
CA LEU A 279 2.53 9.20 22.71
C LEU A 279 1.66 8.45 23.74
N PRO A 280 0.69 9.12 24.37
CA PRO A 280 -0.19 8.45 25.34
C PRO A 280 -1.14 7.47 24.63
N LEU A 281 -1.36 6.30 25.24
CA LEU A 281 -2.29 5.29 24.74
C LEU A 281 -3.76 5.73 24.82
N SER A 282 -4.09 6.61 25.76
CA SER A 282 -5.44 7.16 25.91
C SER A 282 -5.63 8.38 25.03
N GLY A 283 -6.71 8.37 24.23
CA GLY A 283 -7.11 9.50 23.39
C GLY A 283 -7.59 10.74 24.15
N GLN A 284 -7.55 10.74 25.49
CA GLN A 284 -7.77 11.91 26.33
C GLN A 284 -6.54 12.83 26.39
N TYR A 285 -5.34 12.26 26.23
CA TYR A 285 -4.09 13.00 26.32
C TYR A 285 -3.53 13.30 24.93
N GLN A 286 -2.66 14.30 24.87
CA GLN A 286 -1.99 14.72 23.64
C GLN A 286 -0.53 14.27 23.68
N ALA A 287 0.05 14.05 22.51
CA ALA A 287 1.46 13.73 22.39
C ALA A 287 2.33 14.91 22.80
N ILE A 288 3.45 14.63 23.45
CA ILE A 288 4.42 15.64 23.90
C ILE A 288 5.77 15.34 23.25
N VAL A 289 6.37 16.40 22.73
CA VAL A 289 7.71 16.42 22.15
C VAL A 289 8.66 17.08 23.12
N ALA A 290 9.85 16.53 23.27
CA ALA A 290 10.96 17.17 23.98
C ALA A 290 12.22 17.17 23.11
N SER A 291 12.93 18.30 23.15
CA SER A 291 14.28 18.40 22.59
C SER A 291 15.15 19.22 23.52
N ILE A 292 16.35 18.73 23.81
CA ILE A 292 17.33 19.42 24.64
C ILE A 292 18.58 19.62 23.80
N LEU A 293 19.07 20.86 23.73
CA LEU A 293 20.24 21.27 22.96
C LEU A 293 21.40 21.57 23.91
N PHE A 294 22.55 21.00 23.60
CA PHE A 294 23.80 21.18 24.33
C PHE A 294 24.88 21.73 23.41
N SER A 295 25.81 22.48 23.99
CA SER A 295 27.08 22.87 23.38
C SER A 295 28.16 22.75 24.45
N GLY A 296 29.22 22.02 24.13
CA GLY A 296 30.18 21.57 25.14
C GLY A 296 29.51 20.71 26.20
N ARG A 297 29.67 21.05 27.48
CA ARG A 297 28.99 20.37 28.60
C ARG A 297 27.82 21.17 29.19
N ALA A 298 27.42 22.25 28.52
CA ALA A 298 26.37 23.14 28.97
C ALA A 298 25.09 22.92 28.17
N GLU A 299 23.95 22.86 28.88
CA GLU A 299 22.63 22.97 28.26
C GLU A 299 22.45 24.39 27.74
N ARG A 300 22.14 24.52 26.45
CA ARG A 300 21.90 25.81 25.80
C ARG A 300 20.42 26.10 25.67
N TRP A 301 19.62 25.06 25.42
CA TRP A 301 18.20 25.21 25.20
C TRP A 301 17.43 23.95 25.56
N ARG A 302 16.18 24.13 25.99
CA ARG A 302 15.24 23.05 26.27
C ARG A 302 13.87 23.44 25.77
N ALA A 303 13.32 22.61 24.91
CA ALA A 303 11.99 22.80 24.36
C ALA A 303 11.08 21.64 24.75
N ARG A 304 9.82 21.98 25.06
CA ARG A 304 8.73 21.03 25.25
C ARG A 304 7.52 21.55 24.49
N HIS A 305 7.01 20.75 23.57
CA HIS A 305 5.89 21.11 22.73
C HIS A 305 4.77 20.09 22.86
N VAL A 306 3.53 20.59 22.81
CA VAL A 306 2.35 19.75 22.67
C VAL A 306 2.11 19.54 21.18
N ALA A 307 2.08 18.27 20.74
CA ALA A 307 1.95 17.88 19.33
C ALA A 307 0.51 17.49 18.95
N GLY A 308 -0.41 17.43 19.92
CA GLY A 308 -1.81 17.06 19.68
C GLY A 308 -2.00 15.55 19.49
N LYS A 309 -3.00 15.18 18.69
CA LYS A 309 -3.32 13.77 18.37
C LYS A 309 -2.65 13.38 17.06
N VAL A 310 -1.42 12.91 17.16
CA VAL A 310 -0.56 12.57 16.01
C VAL A 310 -0.06 11.14 16.11
N THR A 311 0.50 10.61 15.01
CA THR A 311 1.10 9.28 15.01
C THR A 311 2.51 9.30 15.62
N ALA A 312 3.01 8.13 16.05
CA ALA A 312 4.37 8.03 16.59
C ALA A 312 5.45 8.57 15.61
N PRO A 313 5.44 8.24 14.31
CA PRO A 313 6.39 8.85 13.37
C PRO A 313 6.29 10.37 13.26
N ASP A 314 5.09 10.94 13.37
CA ASP A 314 4.90 12.39 13.22
C ASP A 314 5.41 13.17 14.42
N VAL A 315 5.24 12.61 15.63
CA VAL A 315 5.75 13.24 16.85
C VAL A 315 7.29 13.18 16.90
N GLU A 316 7.89 12.10 16.40
CA GLU A 316 9.35 12.01 16.22
C GLU A 316 9.86 13.05 15.22
N LEU A 317 9.20 13.17 14.07
CA LEU A 317 9.54 14.22 13.09
C LEU A 317 9.47 15.62 13.70
N TYR A 318 8.49 15.87 14.57
CA TYR A 318 8.39 17.15 15.26
C TYR A 318 9.54 17.35 16.26
N ALA A 319 9.94 16.31 17.00
CA ALA A 319 11.12 16.37 17.88
C ALA A 319 12.40 16.73 17.09
N ILE A 320 12.61 16.06 15.96
CA ILE A 320 13.74 16.32 15.05
C ILE A 320 13.69 17.75 14.51
N ARG A 321 12.53 18.21 14.04
CA ARG A 321 12.34 19.59 13.57
C ARG A 321 12.69 20.60 14.66
N SER A 322 12.18 20.40 15.87
CA SER A 322 12.43 21.29 17.02
C SER A 322 13.93 21.38 17.31
N ALA A 323 14.62 20.24 17.31
CA ALA A 323 16.06 20.18 17.51
C ALA A 323 16.84 20.95 16.44
N ILE A 324 16.55 20.68 15.15
CA ILE A 324 17.27 21.29 14.02
C ILE A 324 17.06 22.79 13.99
N VAL A 325 15.81 23.27 14.05
CA VAL A 325 15.49 24.70 13.96
C VAL A 325 16.18 25.49 15.08
N ASN A 326 16.21 24.94 16.30
CA ASN A 326 16.89 25.58 17.42
C ASN A 326 18.42 25.57 17.25
N ALA A 327 19.00 24.48 16.77
CA ALA A 327 20.44 24.37 16.55
C ALA A 327 20.93 25.29 15.41
N THR A 328 20.21 25.34 14.29
CA THR A 328 20.55 26.20 13.14
C THR A 328 20.37 27.70 13.43
N SER A 329 19.64 28.04 14.50
CA SER A 329 19.47 29.42 14.96
C SER A 329 20.68 29.95 15.74
N CYS A 330 21.67 29.09 16.05
CA CYS A 330 22.91 29.49 16.71
C CYS A 330 23.97 29.87 15.67
N ASP A 331 24.42 31.13 15.66
CA ASP A 331 25.36 31.66 14.66
C ASP A 331 26.74 30.98 14.64
N ASP A 332 27.16 30.43 15.78
CA ASP A 332 28.43 29.73 15.98
C ASP A 332 28.34 28.21 15.68
N CYS A 333 27.18 27.71 15.26
CA CYS A 333 26.97 26.30 14.97
C CYS A 333 27.61 25.89 13.62
N THR A 334 28.57 24.97 13.69
CA THR A 334 29.21 24.32 12.53
C THR A 334 28.73 22.88 12.34
N ASP A 335 28.57 22.13 13.44
CA ASP A 335 28.23 20.71 13.38
C ASP A 335 27.06 20.41 14.30
N ILE A 336 26.07 19.66 13.80
CA ILE A 336 24.88 19.26 14.54
C ILE A 336 24.85 17.74 14.70
N PHE A 337 24.73 17.25 15.93
CA PHE A 337 24.50 15.83 16.22
C PHE A 337 23.14 15.61 16.86
N ILE A 338 22.31 14.75 16.28
CA ILE A 338 20.96 14.48 16.81
C ILE A 338 20.88 13.02 17.25
N PHE A 339 20.71 12.82 18.56
CA PHE A 339 20.53 11.51 19.18
C PHE A 339 19.03 11.19 19.26
N MET A 340 18.64 10.07 18.65
CA MET A 340 17.24 9.64 18.54
C MET A 340 17.12 8.12 18.44
N ASP A 341 15.94 7.60 18.69
CA ASP A 341 15.60 6.17 18.67
C ASP A 341 14.96 5.68 17.37
N SER A 342 14.73 6.57 16.39
CA SER A 342 14.09 6.22 15.13
C SER A 342 14.86 6.75 13.91
N MET A 343 15.73 5.90 13.36
CA MET A 343 16.44 6.20 12.10
C MET A 343 15.48 6.38 10.92
N ALA A 344 14.32 5.71 10.93
CA ALA A 344 13.29 5.91 9.92
C ALA A 344 12.71 7.35 9.95
N SER A 345 12.55 7.93 11.14
CA SER A 345 12.14 9.33 11.30
C SER A 345 13.24 10.29 10.84
N ALA A 346 14.51 9.97 11.09
CA ALA A 346 15.67 10.74 10.59
C ALA A 346 15.66 10.84 9.06
N CYS A 347 15.57 9.70 8.38
CA CYS A 347 15.53 9.66 6.92
C CYS A 347 14.31 10.41 6.37
N ARG A 348 13.16 10.32 7.06
CA ARG A 348 11.95 11.03 6.66
C ARG A 348 12.05 12.53 6.91
N ALA A 349 12.78 12.99 7.92
CA ALA A 349 12.94 14.42 8.22
C ALA A 349 13.64 15.19 7.09
N VAL A 350 14.55 14.54 6.37
CA VAL A 350 15.28 15.12 5.22
C VAL A 350 14.63 14.82 3.87
N ASP A 351 13.49 14.11 3.85
CA ASP A 351 12.71 13.84 2.64
C ASP A 351 11.41 14.66 2.66
N PRO A 352 11.28 15.71 1.84
CA PRO A 352 10.07 16.52 1.78
C PRO A 352 8.95 15.91 0.91
N SER A 353 9.02 14.60 0.59
CA SER A 353 7.97 13.89 -0.14
C SER A 353 6.62 13.88 0.60
N ILE A 354 5.54 13.47 -0.08
CA ILE A 354 4.20 13.47 0.52
C ILE A 354 4.11 12.35 1.56
N HIS A 355 3.97 12.72 2.82
CA HIS A 355 3.72 11.81 3.95
C HIS A 355 3.01 12.54 5.09
N SER A 356 2.51 11.79 6.08
CA SER A 356 2.01 12.38 7.32
C SER A 356 3.12 13.17 8.00
N GLY A 357 2.84 14.41 8.42
CA GLY A 357 3.85 15.30 8.99
C GLY A 357 4.80 15.94 7.96
N GLN A 358 4.48 15.95 6.65
CA GLN A 358 5.29 16.60 5.60
C GLN A 358 5.75 18.01 5.99
N GLY A 359 4.88 18.80 6.62
CA GLY A 359 5.23 20.16 7.07
C GLY A 359 6.48 20.21 7.97
N HIS A 360 6.74 19.17 8.77
CA HIS A 360 7.96 19.09 9.58
C HIS A 360 9.20 18.85 8.73
N SER A 361 9.15 17.92 7.78
CA SER A 361 10.26 17.64 6.86
C SER A 361 10.57 18.83 5.96
N VAL A 362 9.55 19.55 5.50
CA VAL A 362 9.73 20.78 4.72
C VAL A 362 10.44 21.86 5.52
N ALA A 363 10.00 22.10 6.77
CA ALA A 363 10.67 23.05 7.65
C ALA A 363 12.13 22.65 7.94
N VAL A 364 12.39 21.35 8.15
CA VAL A 364 13.76 20.84 8.31
C VAL A 364 14.60 21.10 7.07
N CYS A 365 14.10 20.76 5.88
CA CYS A 365 14.82 20.98 4.63
C CYS A 365 15.12 22.47 4.39
N GLU A 366 14.16 23.35 4.67
CA GLU A 366 14.32 24.80 4.54
C GLU A 366 15.38 25.35 5.50
N SER A 367 15.32 24.96 6.79
CA SER A 367 16.31 25.38 7.79
C SER A 367 17.71 24.87 7.46
N LEU A 368 17.84 23.58 7.12
CA LEU A 368 19.15 22.99 6.78
C LEU A 368 19.74 23.58 5.51
N GLN A 369 18.94 23.79 4.47
CA GLN A 369 19.44 24.38 3.23
C GLN A 369 19.91 25.83 3.44
N THR A 370 19.18 26.62 4.24
CA THR A 370 19.60 27.98 4.59
C THR A 370 20.89 27.97 5.41
N TRP A 371 20.98 27.02 6.35
CA TRP A 371 22.16 26.86 7.18
C TRP A 371 23.37 26.47 6.32
N PHE A 372 23.32 25.36 5.58
CA PHE A 372 24.41 24.85 4.73
C PHE A 372 24.93 25.84 3.68
N THR A 373 24.12 26.82 3.29
CA THR A 373 24.54 27.87 2.33
C THR A 373 25.24 29.06 2.99
N HIS A 374 25.19 29.16 4.32
CA HIS A 374 25.72 30.29 5.08
C HIS A 374 27.22 30.16 5.35
N LYS A 375 27.74 28.96 5.67
CA LYS A 375 29.17 28.73 5.94
C LYS A 375 29.64 27.39 5.37
N ASP A 376 30.84 27.38 4.81
CA ASP A 376 31.48 26.14 4.37
C ASP A 376 31.84 25.24 5.55
N GLY A 377 31.72 23.92 5.35
CA GLY A 377 32.11 22.89 6.32
C GLY A 377 31.05 22.55 7.36
N GLN A 378 29.81 23.00 7.18
CA GLN A 378 28.71 22.63 8.06
C GLN A 378 28.23 21.21 7.81
N SER A 379 27.90 20.48 8.87
CA SER A 379 27.44 19.10 8.77
C SER A 379 26.40 18.73 9.83
N ILE A 380 25.48 17.83 9.48
CA ILE A 380 24.53 17.24 10.41
C ILE A 380 24.68 15.72 10.43
N THR A 381 24.74 15.16 11.64
CA THR A 381 24.81 13.72 11.86
C THR A 381 23.63 13.25 12.71
N PHE A 382 22.81 12.38 12.13
CA PHE A 382 21.76 11.66 12.83
C PHE A 382 22.35 10.41 13.48
N VAL A 383 22.20 10.26 14.79
CA VAL A 383 22.79 9.17 15.58
C VAL A 383 21.70 8.32 16.20
N TYR A 384 21.63 7.05 15.79
CA TYR A 384 20.69 6.09 16.35
C TYR A 384 21.10 5.65 17.77
N VAL A 385 20.17 5.76 18.71
CA VAL A 385 20.28 5.32 20.10
C VAL A 385 19.19 4.27 20.35
N PRO A 386 19.56 3.01 20.60
CA PRO A 386 18.56 1.99 20.92
C PRO A 386 17.78 2.37 22.19
N SER A 387 16.44 2.31 22.11
CA SER A 387 15.50 2.55 23.22
C SER A 387 15.41 1.38 24.18
#